data_AF-A0A2T4U956-F1
#
_entry.id   AF-A0A2T4U956-F1
#
_cell.length_a   1.000
_cell.length_b   1.000
_cell.length_c   1.000
_cell.angle_alpha   90.00
_cell.angle_beta   90.00
_cell.angle_gamma   90.00
#
_symmetry.space_group_name_H-M   'P 1'
#
loop_
_entity.id
_entity.type
_entity.pdbx_description
1 polymer ?
#
loop_
_entity_poly.entity_id
_entity_poly.type
_entity_poly.pdbx_seq_one_letter_code
_entity_poly.pdbx_strand_id
1 'polypeptide(L)' 'MAEKILHSYIGQQCKITTLLGEKVSGEIKSIEGKWIELQVGKAKEFVNTEYVERIKLTDPDA' A
#
# COMPACT_ATOMS: atom_id res chain seq x y z
N MET A 1 -9.66 -14.32 1.66
CA MET A 1 -10.33 -13.37 2.58
C MET A 1 -9.56 -12.06 2.70
N ALA A 2 -8.24 -12.11 2.92
CA ALA A 2 -7.37 -10.93 2.92
C ALA A 2 -7.38 -10.13 1.60
N GLU A 3 -7.42 -10.79 0.45
CA GLU A 3 -7.44 -10.11 -0.86
C GLU A 3 -8.64 -9.18 -1.03
N LYS A 4 -9.85 -9.59 -0.62
CA LYS A 4 -11.04 -8.74 -0.71
C LYS A 4 -10.93 -7.48 0.14
N ILE A 5 -10.26 -7.57 1.29
CA ILE A 5 -10.07 -6.46 2.22
C ILE A 5 -9.06 -5.46 1.63
N LEU A 6 -7.97 -5.96 1.05
CA LEU A 6 -6.95 -5.13 0.40
C LEU A 6 -7.50 -4.32 -0.77
N HIS A 7 -8.36 -4.93 -1.60
CA HIS A 7 -8.99 -4.23 -2.73
C HIS A 7 -9.92 -3.09 -2.27
N SER A 8 -10.49 -3.15 -1.06
CA SER A 8 -11.28 -2.04 -0.50
C SER A 8 -10.43 -0.81 -0.13
N TYR A 9 -9.10 -0.92 -0.14
CA TYR A 9 -8.19 0.17 0.17
C TYR A 9 -7.69 0.92 -1.07
N ILE A 10 -8.10 0.52 -2.27
CA ILE A 10 -7.80 1.23 -3.51
C ILE A 10 -8.37 2.66 -3.42
N GLY A 11 -7.54 3.65 -3.72
CA GLY A 11 -7.82 5.08 -3.60
C GLY A 11 -7.52 5.67 -2.22
N GLN A 12 -7.12 4.86 -1.23
CA GLN A 12 -6.79 5.37 0.11
C GLN A 12 -5.29 5.66 0.26
N GLN A 13 -4.99 6.71 1.03
CA GLN A 13 -3.64 6.98 1.50
C GLN A 13 -3.24 5.96 2.56
N CYS A 14 -2.04 5.41 2.42
CA CYS A 14 -1.53 4.40 3.32
C CYS A 14 -0.03 4.54 3.55
N LYS A 15 0.41 3.92 4.63
CA LYS A 15 1.80 3.69 4.97
C LYS A 15 2.07 2.21 5.07
N ILE A 16 2.88 1.69 4.17
CA ILE A 16 3.35 0.31 4.14
C ILE A 16 4.66 0.22 4.90
N THR A 17 4.79 -0.75 5.79
CA THR A 17 6.06 -1.13 6.42
C THR A 17 6.47 -2.50 5.87
N THR A 18 7.68 -2.61 5.34
CA THR A 18 8.23 -3.88 4.84
C THR A 18 8.90 -4.68 5.96
N LEU A 19 9.13 -5.96 5.73
CA LEU A 19 9.87 -6.84 6.65
C LEU A 19 11.31 -6.38 6.91
N LEU A 20 11.88 -5.55 6.02
CA LEU A 20 13.21 -4.96 6.17
C LEU A 20 13.19 -3.65 6.98
N GLY A 21 12.01 -3.22 7.43
CA GLY A 21 11.80 -1.99 8.20
C GLY A 21 11.66 -0.73 7.34
N GLU A 22 11.73 -0.84 6.01
CA GLU A 22 11.50 0.27 5.09
C GLU A 22 10.02 0.70 5.13
N LYS A 23 9.78 2.00 4.94
CA LYS A 23 8.46 2.59 5.06
C LYS A 23 8.14 3.39 3.80
N VAL A 24 7.06 3.01 3.14
CA VAL A 24 6.55 3.66 1.93
C VAL A 24 5.20 4.27 2.26
N SER A 25 5.02 5.55 1.95
CA SER A 25 3.73 6.24 2.13
C SER A 25 3.21 6.69 0.77
N GLY A 26 1.96 6.36 0.45
CA GLY A 26 1.34 6.75 -0.80
C GLY A 26 -0.11 6.28 -0.93
N GLU A 27 -0.73 6.63 -2.05
CA GLU A 27 -2.08 6.20 -2.37
C GLU A 27 -2.07 4.85 -3.09
N ILE A 28 -2.91 3.90 -2.67
CA ILE A 28 -3.05 2.63 -3.37
C ILE A 28 -3.81 2.87 -4.68
N LYS A 29 -3.16 2.64 -5.82
CA LYS A 29 -3.78 2.80 -7.15
C LYS A 29 -4.37 1.51 -7.69
N SER A 30 -3.66 0.40 -7.53
CA SER A 30 -4.12 -0.92 -7.97
C SER A 30 -3.47 -2.02 -7.16
N ILE A 31 -4.11 -3.19 -7.17
CA ILE A 31 -3.60 -4.42 -6.58
C ILE A 31 -3.77 -5.52 -7.62
N GLU A 32 -2.65 -6.10 -8.05
CA GLU A 32 -2.62 -7.14 -9.07
C GLU A 32 -1.81 -8.34 -8.56
N GLY A 33 -2.51 -9.41 -8.19
CA GLY A 33 -1.91 -10.58 -7.57
C GLY A 33 -1.17 -10.22 -6.27
N LYS A 34 0.16 -10.37 -6.28
CA LYS A 34 1.02 -10.08 -5.13
C LYS A 34 1.60 -8.66 -5.15
N TRP A 35 1.25 -7.82 -6.11
CA TRP A 35 1.80 -6.49 -6.27
C TRP A 35 0.77 -5.40 -5.93
N ILE A 36 1.24 -4.39 -5.21
CA ILE A 36 0.50 -3.16 -4.90
C ILE A 36 1.18 -2.01 -5.66
N GLU A 37 0.43 -1.33 -6.52
CA GLU A 37 0.87 -0.05 -7.11
C GLU A 37 0.50 1.09 -6.17
N LEU A 38 1.50 1.87 -5.78
CA LEU A 38 1.36 3.09 -4.98
C LEU A 38 1.69 4.32 -5.82
N GLN A 39 0.89 5.38 -5.65
CA GLN A 39 1.25 6.72 -6.09
C GLN A 39 1.93 7.47 -4.94
N VAL A 40 3.23 7.74 -5.10
CA VAL A 40 4.07 8.44 -4.13
C VAL A 40 4.43 9.80 -4.71
N GLY A 41 3.59 10.81 -4.43
CA GLY A 41 3.72 12.13 -5.06
C GLY A 41 3.57 12.04 -6.59
N LYS A 42 4.66 12.28 -7.34
CA LYS A 42 4.69 12.15 -8.81
C LYS A 42 5.28 10.82 -9.30
N ALA A 43 5.84 10.01 -8.41
CA ALA A 43 6.44 8.73 -8.73
C ALA A 43 5.43 7.60 -8.50
N LYS A 44 5.64 6.49 -9.22
CA LYS A 44 4.96 5.22 -8.98
C LYS A 44 5.91 4.29 -8.25
N GLU A 45 5.38 3.55 -7.29
CA GLU A 45 6.13 2.54 -6.57
C GLU A 45 5.37 1.22 -6.55
N PHE A 46 6.11 0.11 -6.61
CA PHE A 46 5.53 -1.23 -6.66
C PHE A 46 6.02 -2.03 -5.46
N VAL A 47 5.09 -2.46 -4.61
CA VAL A 47 5.41 -3.22 -3.41
C VAL A 47 4.85 -4.62 -3.52
N ASN A 48 5.70 -5.62 -3.33
CA ASN A 48 5.25 -7.00 -3.28
C ASN A 48 4.75 -7.33 -1.86
N THR A 49 3.50 -7.78 -1.78
CA THR A 49 2.77 -8.17 -0.57
C THR A 49 3.49 -9.21 0.29
N GLU A 50 4.36 -10.05 -0.28
CA GLU A 50 5.15 -11.03 0.47
C GLU A 50 6.17 -10.41 1.40
N TYR A 51 6.58 -9.17 1.12
CA TYR A 51 7.53 -8.41 1.94
C TYR A 51 6.85 -7.36 2.81
N VAL A 52 5.52 -7.34 2.84
CA VAL A 52 4.77 -6.39 3.66
C VAL A 52 4.59 -6.95 5.06
N GLU A 53 5.09 -6.24 6.05
CA GLU A 53 4.83 -6.53 7.46
C GLU A 53 3.44 -6.04 7.86
N ARG A 54 3.12 -4.78 7.49
CA ARG A 54 1.83 -4.16 7.80
C ARG A 54 1.50 -3.02 6.85
N ILE A 55 0.20 -2.77 6.68
CA ILE A 55 -0.35 -1.62 5.97
C ILE A 55 -1.17 -0.82 6.98
N LYS A 56 -0.85 0.47 7.13
CA LYS A 56 -1.63 1.40 7.96
C LYS A 56 -2.31 2.41 7.05
N LEU A 57 -3.63 2.47 7.08
CA LEU A 57 -4.38 3.54 6.42
C LEU A 57 -4.12 4.85 7.16
N THR A 58 -3.88 5.91 6.41
CA THR A 58 -3.65 7.26 6.94
C THR A 58 -4.66 8.18 6.29
N ASP A 59 -5.63 8.64 7.08
CA ASP A 59 -6.51 9.72 6.66
C ASP A 59 -5.67 10.99 6.44
N PRO A 60 -5.83 11.67 5.29
CA PRO A 60 -5.16 12.95 5.05
C PRO A 60 -5.70 14.09 5.94
N ASP A 61 -6.82 13.87 6.64
CA ASP A 61 -7.53 14.82 7.50
C ASP A 61 -7.31 14.60 9.02
N ALA A 62 -6.41 13.68 9.42
CA ALA A 62 -6.13 13.36 10.82
C ALA A 62 -4.86 14.02 11.39
#